data_AF-A0A6G3R192-F1
#
_entry.id   AF-A0A6G3R192-F1
#
_cell.length_a   1.000
_cell.length_b   1.000
_cell.length_c   1.000
_cell.angle_alpha   90.00
_cell.angle_beta   90.00
_cell.angle_gamma   90.00
#
_symmetry.space_group_name_H-M   'P 1'
#
loop_
_entity.id
_entity.type
_entity.pdbx_description
1 polymer ?
#
loop_
_entity_poly.entity_id
_entity_poly.type
_entity_poly.pdbx_seq_one_letter_code
_entity_poly.pdbx_strand_id
1 'polypeptide(L)'
;DRYVRRLAAFARSRPEWLGTWRAEDPAAPDLLLVQAQLAVDRAWDSPARAELLREVSPLITAAARAEHRDPVPWRVALDHARGARAGHRYFEEVWAAAVRRSPHHYGCHVAALRYLASAWHGAHHECLDFADRAAQDAPPDSLIQALPLRAAYGYLTDGCGPEVPRARLDAAADRAVALSARLPADLPWAAGPRNLLVDVLVRLERWPDALEQLRRTGPYATSFPWDRDAEDPLGRFLQVRRAVREAVVSGVPSHLHERRGRRPGHPRSEQGGRLGHGDH
;
A
#
# COMPACT_ATOMS: atom_id res chain seq x y z
N ASP A 1 -13.98 -4.28 2.81
CA ASP A 1 -12.79 -3.60 2.23
C ASP A 1 -12.47 -3.95 0.77
N ARG A 2 -11.93 -5.14 0.47
CA ARG A 2 -11.47 -5.50 -0.89
C ARG A 2 -12.54 -5.34 -1.96
N TYR A 3 -13.79 -5.68 -1.64
CA TYR A 3 -14.92 -5.53 -2.55
C TYR A 3 -15.20 -4.06 -2.90
N VAL A 4 -15.11 -3.15 -1.93
CA VAL A 4 -15.33 -1.71 -2.15
C VAL A 4 -14.38 -1.15 -3.20
N ARG A 5 -13.08 -1.51 -3.13
CA ARG A 5 -12.10 -1.10 -4.15
C ARG A 5 -12.44 -1.65 -5.55
N ARG A 6 -12.88 -2.91 -5.63
CA ARG A 6 -13.25 -3.55 -6.91
C ARG A 6 -14.53 -2.95 -7.49
N LEU A 7 -15.54 -2.70 -6.65
CA LEU A 7 -16.80 -2.08 -7.05
C LEU A 7 -16.59 -0.62 -7.46
N ALA A 8 -15.73 0.13 -6.76
CA ALA A 8 -15.37 1.49 -7.17
C ALA A 8 -14.65 1.50 -8.53
N ALA A 9 -13.69 0.60 -8.76
CA ALA A 9 -13.05 0.44 -10.07
C ALA A 9 -14.05 0.05 -11.16
N PHE A 10 -15.00 -0.85 -10.86
CA PHE A 10 -16.08 -1.20 -11.77
C PHE A 10 -16.98 0.01 -12.10
N ALA A 11 -17.42 0.73 -11.07
CA ALA A 11 -18.25 1.94 -11.20
C ALA A 11 -17.55 3.06 -11.99
N ARG A 12 -16.22 3.14 -11.91
CA ARG A 12 -15.44 4.08 -12.73
C ARG A 12 -15.61 3.79 -14.23
N SER A 13 -15.62 2.51 -14.61
CA SER A 13 -15.79 2.07 -16.00
C SER A 13 -17.25 2.01 -16.47
N ARG A 14 -18.20 1.97 -15.52
CA ARG A 14 -19.64 1.79 -15.75
C ARG A 14 -20.46 2.77 -14.88
N PRO A 15 -20.44 4.07 -15.19
CA PRO A 15 -21.13 5.07 -14.39
C PRO A 15 -22.66 4.86 -14.34
N GLU A 16 -23.25 4.30 -15.40
CA GLU A 16 -24.66 3.96 -15.50
C GLU A 16 -25.08 2.94 -14.44
N TRP A 17 -24.24 1.93 -14.17
CA TRP A 17 -24.50 0.92 -13.13
C TRP A 17 -24.63 1.56 -11.74
N LEU A 18 -23.72 2.48 -11.41
CA LEU A 18 -23.78 3.21 -10.14
C LEU A 18 -24.96 4.18 -10.11
N GLY A 19 -25.36 4.72 -11.26
CA GLY A 19 -26.54 5.55 -11.44
C GLY A 19 -27.84 4.79 -11.12
N THR A 20 -27.99 3.57 -11.65
CA THR A 20 -29.13 2.69 -11.37
C THR A 20 -29.22 2.36 -9.89
N TRP A 21 -28.11 1.92 -9.27
CA TRP A 21 -28.10 1.63 -7.82
C TRP A 21 -28.50 2.84 -6.98
N ARG A 22 -28.03 4.05 -7.35
CA ARG A 22 -28.43 5.29 -6.67
C ARG A 22 -29.92 5.62 -6.82
N ALA A 23 -30.51 5.33 -7.97
CA ALA A 23 -31.93 5.59 -8.22
C ALA A 23 -32.83 4.64 -7.41
N GLU A 24 -32.38 3.41 -7.17
CA GLU A 24 -33.10 2.40 -6.40
C GLU A 24 -33.05 2.64 -4.89
N ASP A 25 -31.86 2.88 -4.34
CA ASP A 25 -31.68 3.19 -2.91
C ASP A 25 -30.53 4.20 -2.69
N PRO A 26 -30.84 5.51 -2.67
CA PRO A 26 -29.82 6.54 -2.53
C PRO A 26 -29.17 6.58 -1.15
N ALA A 27 -29.77 5.96 -0.13
CA ALA A 27 -29.29 5.97 1.25
C ALA A 27 -28.55 4.67 1.65
N ALA A 28 -28.48 3.69 0.74
CA ALA A 28 -27.78 2.42 0.98
C ALA A 28 -26.34 2.65 1.49
N PRO A 29 -25.96 2.10 2.66
CA PRO A 29 -24.61 2.26 3.22
C PRO A 29 -23.49 1.84 2.25
N ASP A 30 -23.69 0.71 1.56
CA ASP A 30 -22.73 0.18 0.58
C ASP A 30 -22.57 1.11 -0.63
N LEU A 31 -23.66 1.73 -1.09
CA LEU A 31 -23.63 2.70 -2.18
C LEU A 31 -22.80 3.93 -1.78
N LEU A 32 -23.08 4.49 -0.59
CA LEU A 32 -22.37 5.67 -0.07
C LEU A 32 -20.87 5.38 0.07
N LEU A 33 -20.52 4.17 0.52
CA LEU A 33 -19.14 3.74 0.66
C LEU A 33 -18.43 3.58 -0.70
N VAL A 34 -19.07 2.96 -1.68
CA VAL A 34 -18.53 2.84 -3.06
C VAL A 34 -18.37 4.21 -3.71
N GLN A 35 -19.33 5.12 -3.51
CA GLN A 35 -19.24 6.50 -4.00
C GLN A 35 -18.07 7.26 -3.36
N ALA A 36 -17.90 7.16 -2.04
CA ALA A 36 -16.79 7.79 -1.34
C ALA A 36 -15.44 7.25 -1.83
N GLN A 37 -15.29 5.93 -1.97
CA GLN A 37 -14.07 5.31 -2.52
C GLN A 37 -13.80 5.79 -3.95
N LEU A 38 -14.81 5.77 -4.83
CA LEU A 38 -14.66 6.21 -6.22
C LEU A 38 -14.26 7.69 -6.32
N ALA A 39 -14.85 8.55 -5.48
CA ALA A 39 -14.53 9.97 -5.45
C ALA A 39 -13.08 10.22 -4.99
N VAL A 40 -12.63 9.52 -3.95
CA VAL A 40 -11.22 9.55 -3.52
C VAL A 40 -10.31 9.09 -4.65
N ASP A 41 -10.59 7.95 -5.28
CA ASP A 41 -9.77 7.42 -6.37
C ASP A 41 -9.66 8.41 -7.54
N ARG A 42 -10.76 9.09 -7.92
CA ARG A 42 -10.75 10.09 -8.99
C ARG A 42 -9.91 11.32 -8.62
N ALA A 43 -9.99 11.77 -7.37
CA ALA A 43 -9.19 12.90 -6.91
C ALA A 43 -7.69 12.56 -6.92
N TRP A 44 -7.30 11.31 -6.63
CA TRP A 44 -5.91 10.85 -6.65
C TRP A 44 -5.23 10.93 -8.02
N ASP A 45 -5.99 10.85 -9.12
CA ASP A 45 -5.46 10.94 -10.49
C ASP A 45 -5.14 12.38 -10.91
N SER A 46 -5.58 13.38 -10.12
CA SER A 46 -5.42 14.80 -10.45
C SER A 46 -4.15 15.42 -9.84
N PRO A 47 -3.45 16.31 -10.56
CA PRO A 47 -2.43 17.17 -9.97
C PRO A 47 -2.97 18.05 -8.82
N ALA A 48 -4.24 18.46 -8.88
CA ALA A 48 -4.94 19.24 -7.86
C ALA A 48 -5.62 18.36 -6.78
N ARG A 49 -5.07 17.17 -6.53
CA ARG A 49 -5.68 16.19 -5.61
C ARG A 49 -5.97 16.74 -4.21
N ALA A 50 -5.15 17.67 -3.70
CA ALA A 50 -5.30 18.15 -2.34
C ALA A 50 -6.56 19.00 -2.18
N GLU A 51 -6.87 19.83 -3.18
CA GLU A 51 -8.09 20.63 -3.29
C GLU A 51 -9.30 19.72 -3.45
N LEU A 52 -9.27 18.83 -4.45
CA LEU A 52 -10.39 17.95 -4.76
C LEU A 52 -10.74 17.02 -3.60
N LEU A 53 -9.74 16.51 -2.87
CA LEU A 53 -9.99 15.64 -1.73
C LEU A 53 -10.74 16.37 -0.60
N ARG A 54 -10.48 17.67 -0.37
CA ARG A 54 -11.23 18.45 0.62
C ARG A 54 -12.74 18.47 0.31
N GLU A 55 -13.10 18.52 -0.98
CA GLU A 55 -14.50 18.47 -1.44
C GLU A 55 -15.13 17.07 -1.29
N VAL A 56 -14.32 16.01 -1.21
CA VAL A 56 -14.79 14.61 -1.04
C VAL A 56 -15.14 14.28 0.42
N SER A 57 -14.66 15.05 1.39
CA SER A 57 -14.87 14.83 2.83
C SER A 57 -16.34 14.58 3.25
N PRO A 58 -17.36 15.28 2.71
CA PRO A 58 -18.76 15.00 3.01
C PRO A 58 -19.22 13.60 2.61
N LEU A 59 -18.73 13.05 1.50
CA LEU A 59 -19.08 11.69 1.05
C LEU A 59 -18.53 10.63 2.00
N ILE A 60 -17.29 10.82 2.47
CA ILE A 60 -16.66 9.95 3.47
C ILE A 60 -17.45 10.01 4.78
N THR A 61 -17.87 11.21 5.19
CA THR A 61 -18.68 11.41 6.41
C THR A 61 -20.04 10.75 6.29
N ALA A 62 -20.71 10.85 5.15
CA ALA A 62 -21.99 10.18 4.90
C ALA A 62 -21.85 8.65 4.99
N ALA A 63 -20.83 8.07 4.35
CA ALA A 63 -20.54 6.63 4.43
C ALA A 63 -20.24 6.18 5.88
N ALA A 64 -19.45 6.96 6.63
CA ALA A 64 -19.13 6.64 8.03
C ALA A 64 -20.32 6.75 8.99
N ARG A 65 -21.33 7.57 8.66
CA ARG A 65 -22.57 7.71 9.44
C ARG A 65 -23.60 6.64 9.11
N ALA A 66 -23.64 6.18 7.85
CA ALA A 66 -24.62 5.19 7.39
C ALA A 66 -24.44 3.82 8.05
N GLU A 67 -23.20 3.40 8.32
CA GLU A 67 -22.91 2.23 9.16
C GLU A 67 -21.79 2.55 10.16
N HIS A 68 -22.20 2.89 11.38
CA HIS A 68 -21.30 3.34 12.44
C HIS A 68 -20.23 2.32 12.86
N ARG A 69 -20.45 1.02 12.66
CA ARG A 69 -19.51 -0.05 13.04
C ARG A 69 -18.53 -0.40 11.93
N ASP A 70 -18.76 0.05 10.70
CA ASP A 70 -17.90 -0.29 9.57
C ASP A 70 -16.55 0.46 9.66
N PRO A 71 -15.40 -0.25 9.69
CA PRO A 71 -14.09 0.38 9.63
C PRO A 71 -13.72 0.90 8.24
N VAL A 72 -14.38 0.45 7.16
CA VAL A 72 -13.95 0.74 5.78
C VAL A 72 -14.04 2.23 5.40
N PRO A 73 -15.09 3.00 5.78
CA PRO A 73 -15.09 4.46 5.60
C PRO A 73 -13.86 5.14 6.21
N TRP A 74 -13.35 4.64 7.34
CA TRP A 74 -12.16 5.19 7.98
C TRP A 74 -10.87 4.83 7.24
N ARG A 75 -10.81 3.68 6.57
CA ARG A 75 -9.72 3.43 5.61
C ARG A 75 -9.75 4.46 4.48
N VAL A 76 -10.94 4.74 3.92
CA VAL A 76 -11.09 5.75 2.86
C VAL A 76 -10.67 7.12 3.37
N ALA A 77 -11.04 7.47 4.61
CA ALA A 77 -10.62 8.69 5.28
C ALA A 77 -9.09 8.80 5.47
N LEU A 78 -8.38 7.70 5.77
CA LEU A 78 -6.92 7.66 5.86
C LEU A 78 -6.25 7.86 4.49
N ASP A 79 -6.78 7.21 3.45
CA ASP A 79 -6.32 7.43 2.06
C ASP A 79 -6.58 8.89 1.61
N HIS A 80 -7.71 9.47 2.01
CA HIS A 80 -8.04 10.88 1.83
C HIS A 80 -7.06 11.80 2.59
N ALA A 81 -6.82 11.54 3.88
CA ALA A 81 -5.91 12.32 4.73
C ALA A 81 -4.51 12.42 4.10
N ARG A 82 -4.02 11.29 3.57
CA ARG A 82 -2.74 11.20 2.88
C ARG A 82 -2.72 12.05 1.61
N GLY A 83 -3.75 11.94 0.76
CA GLY A 83 -3.79 12.67 -0.50
C GLY A 83 -3.98 14.17 -0.33
N ALA A 84 -4.78 14.56 0.67
CA ALA A 84 -5.04 15.93 1.07
C ALA A 84 -3.88 16.58 1.84
N ARG A 85 -2.82 15.82 2.17
CA ARG A 85 -1.71 16.26 3.02
C ARG A 85 -2.20 16.80 4.37
N ALA A 86 -3.20 16.14 4.95
CA ALA A 86 -3.77 16.53 6.23
C ALA A 86 -2.71 16.43 7.34
N GLY A 87 -2.79 17.33 8.33
CA GLY A 87 -1.87 17.34 9.46
C GLY A 87 -2.05 16.14 10.41
N HIS A 88 -1.05 15.92 11.26
CA HIS A 88 -0.95 14.75 12.14
C HIS A 88 -2.19 14.55 13.04
N ARG A 89 -2.71 15.63 13.62
CA ARG A 89 -3.90 15.58 14.48
C ARG A 89 -5.12 14.97 13.78
N TYR A 90 -5.41 15.39 12.55
CA TYR A 90 -6.54 14.83 11.79
C TYR A 90 -6.32 13.35 11.51
N PHE A 91 -5.08 12.96 11.18
CA PHE A 91 -4.72 11.56 11.03
C PHE A 91 -4.96 10.75 12.31
N GLU A 92 -4.55 11.24 13.48
CA GLU A 92 -4.75 10.57 14.76
C GLU A 92 -6.24 10.37 15.08
N GLU A 93 -7.08 11.39 14.83
CA GLU A 93 -8.53 11.32 15.04
C GLU A 93 -9.17 10.23 14.16
N VAL A 94 -8.81 10.20 12.87
CA VAL A 94 -9.29 9.20 11.90
C VAL A 94 -8.75 7.80 12.24
N TRP A 95 -7.47 7.70 12.62
CA TRP A 95 -6.83 6.44 12.99
C TRP A 95 -7.47 5.83 14.23
N ALA A 96 -7.67 6.63 15.28
CA ALA A 96 -8.33 6.18 16.50
C ALA A 96 -9.77 5.72 16.22
N ALA A 97 -10.47 6.40 15.31
CA ALA A 97 -11.81 5.99 14.89
C ALA A 97 -11.82 4.66 14.11
N ALA A 98 -10.81 4.38 13.29
CA ALA A 98 -10.64 3.09 12.62
C ALA A 98 -10.38 1.95 13.62
N VAL A 99 -9.42 2.16 14.53
CA VAL A 99 -9.01 1.16 15.54
C VAL A 99 -10.16 0.84 16.50
N ARG A 100 -10.93 1.84 16.94
CA ARG A 100 -12.11 1.62 17.81
C ARG A 100 -13.16 0.67 17.21
N ARG A 101 -13.27 0.61 15.88
CA ARG A 101 -14.25 -0.23 15.17
C ARG A 101 -13.71 -1.61 14.87
N SER A 102 -12.46 -1.67 14.42
CA SER A 102 -11.81 -2.92 14.09
C SER A 102 -10.30 -2.76 14.29
N PRO A 103 -9.78 -3.13 15.47
CA PRO A 103 -8.35 -3.02 15.79
C PRO A 103 -7.47 -3.76 14.80
N HIS A 104 -8.00 -4.82 14.19
CA HIS A 104 -7.26 -5.68 13.26
C HIS A 104 -7.64 -5.51 11.78
N HIS A 105 -8.28 -4.40 11.39
CA HIS A 105 -8.63 -4.16 9.98
C HIS A 105 -7.39 -3.85 9.13
N TYR A 106 -6.87 -4.86 8.42
CA TYR A 106 -5.65 -4.77 7.60
C TYR A 106 -5.63 -3.56 6.65
N GLY A 107 -6.75 -3.26 5.99
CA GLY A 107 -6.83 -2.13 5.06
C GLY A 107 -6.56 -0.79 5.73
N CYS A 108 -7.04 -0.59 6.97
CA CYS A 108 -6.81 0.64 7.74
C CYS A 108 -5.34 0.76 8.13
N HIS A 109 -4.75 -0.33 8.63
CA HIS A 109 -3.32 -0.39 8.97
C HIS A 109 -2.42 -0.06 7.77
N VAL A 110 -2.74 -0.60 6.59
CA VAL A 110 -2.02 -0.28 5.35
C VAL A 110 -2.16 1.20 4.98
N ALA A 111 -3.38 1.77 5.07
CA ALA A 111 -3.60 3.17 4.76
C ALA A 111 -2.87 4.09 5.74
N ALA A 112 -2.84 3.74 7.03
CA ALA A 112 -2.10 4.45 8.06
C ALA A 112 -0.59 4.39 7.84
N LEU A 113 -0.03 3.21 7.58
CA LEU A 113 1.39 3.04 7.24
C LEU A 113 1.78 3.92 6.04
N ARG A 114 0.93 3.97 5.00
CA ARG A 114 1.17 4.82 3.82
C ARG A 114 1.11 6.31 4.15
N TYR A 115 0.23 6.73 5.05
CA TYR A 115 0.19 8.12 5.51
C TYR A 115 1.50 8.48 6.19
N LEU A 116 1.93 7.67 7.17
CA LEU A 116 3.18 7.88 7.92
C LEU A 116 4.40 7.95 7.00
N ALA A 117 4.53 7.00 6.07
CA ALA A 117 5.62 6.96 5.11
C ALA A 117 5.67 8.22 4.20
N SER A 118 4.50 8.81 3.88
CA SER A 118 4.43 10.02 3.07
C SER A 118 4.64 11.31 3.85
N ALA A 119 4.23 11.33 5.12
CA ALA A 119 4.36 12.49 5.98
C ALA A 119 5.83 12.72 6.36
N TRP A 120 6.58 11.64 6.58
CA TRP A 120 7.95 11.67 7.09
C TRP A 120 8.87 10.96 6.10
N HIS A 121 9.28 11.63 5.03
CA HIS A 121 10.17 11.04 4.03
C HIS A 121 11.48 10.58 4.69
N GLY A 122 11.85 9.31 4.47
CA GLY A 122 13.00 8.67 5.14
C GLY A 122 12.73 8.12 6.54
N ALA A 123 11.51 8.22 7.09
CA ALA A 123 11.13 7.66 8.41
C ALA A 123 10.80 6.15 8.34
N HIS A 124 11.73 5.38 7.78
CA HIS A 124 11.56 3.94 7.62
C HIS A 124 11.55 3.20 8.95
N HIS A 125 12.30 3.69 9.95
CA HIS A 125 12.30 3.13 11.30
C HIS A 125 10.94 3.28 11.96
N GLU A 126 10.31 4.45 11.86
CA GLU A 126 9.01 4.73 12.45
C GLU A 126 7.89 3.97 11.74
N CYS A 127 7.99 3.80 10.41
CA CYS A 127 7.12 2.93 9.64
C CYS A 127 7.24 1.46 10.07
N LEU A 128 8.45 0.98 10.28
CA LEU A 128 8.70 -0.37 10.78
C LEU A 128 8.24 -0.54 12.22
N ASP A 129 8.49 0.45 13.10
CA ASP A 129 8.05 0.43 14.51
C ASP A 129 6.52 0.36 14.61
N PHE A 130 5.82 1.19 13.82
CA PHE A 130 4.37 1.14 13.71
C PHE A 130 3.90 -0.26 13.25
N ALA A 131 4.54 -0.80 12.21
CA ALA A 131 4.16 -2.08 11.65
C ALA A 131 4.45 -3.27 12.59
N ASP A 132 5.58 -3.23 13.29
CA ASP A 132 5.99 -4.24 14.26
C ASP A 132 5.05 -4.26 15.47
N ARG A 133 4.71 -3.09 16.03
CA ARG A 133 3.73 -2.99 17.12
C ARG A 133 2.37 -3.52 16.71
N ALA A 134 1.86 -3.11 15.54
CA ALA A 134 0.59 -3.60 15.03
C ALA A 134 0.59 -5.13 14.84
N ALA A 135 1.69 -5.71 14.38
CA ALA A 135 1.82 -7.17 14.23
C ALA A 135 1.95 -7.90 15.57
N GLN A 136 2.62 -7.31 16.57
CA GLN A 136 2.70 -7.85 17.93
C GLN A 136 1.32 -7.93 18.60
N ASP A 137 0.47 -6.91 18.37
CA ASP A 137 -0.87 -6.83 18.97
C ASP A 137 -1.92 -7.68 18.22
N ALA A 138 -1.58 -8.24 17.05
CA ALA A 138 -2.52 -8.96 16.20
C ALA A 138 -2.44 -10.49 16.38
N PRO A 139 -3.56 -11.22 16.19
CA PRO A 139 -3.54 -12.68 16.11
C PRO A 139 -2.55 -13.22 15.05
N PRO A 140 -1.98 -14.42 15.24
CA PRO A 140 -0.99 -14.99 14.31
C PRO A 140 -1.51 -15.28 12.89
N ASP A 141 -2.82 -15.44 12.73
CA ASP A 141 -3.51 -15.68 11.45
C ASP A 141 -4.03 -14.38 10.80
N SER A 142 -3.87 -13.24 11.47
CA SER A 142 -4.27 -11.94 10.95
C SER A 142 -3.36 -11.50 9.80
N LEU A 143 -3.96 -10.90 8.76
CA LEU A 143 -3.21 -10.26 7.68
C LEU A 143 -2.27 -9.13 8.16
N ILE A 144 -2.49 -8.59 9.35
CA ILE A 144 -1.58 -7.60 9.96
C ILE A 144 -0.19 -8.16 10.18
N GLN A 145 -0.03 -9.48 10.32
CA GLN A 145 1.30 -10.10 10.38
C GLN A 145 2.17 -9.78 9.13
N ALA A 146 1.56 -9.43 7.99
CA ALA A 146 2.26 -8.98 6.78
C ALA A 146 2.53 -7.46 6.72
N LEU A 147 2.15 -6.69 7.74
CA LEU A 147 2.37 -5.25 7.75
C LEU A 147 3.86 -4.87 7.84
N PRO A 148 4.70 -5.53 8.66
CA PRO A 148 6.16 -5.31 8.67
C PRO A 148 6.80 -5.56 7.31
N LEU A 149 6.38 -6.61 6.60
CA LEU A 149 6.83 -6.89 5.24
C LEU A 149 6.54 -5.71 4.30
N ARG A 150 5.40 -5.04 4.47
CA ARG A 150 5.03 -3.88 3.67
C ARG A 150 5.87 -2.64 3.99
N ALA A 151 6.23 -2.45 5.25
CA ALA A 151 7.17 -1.40 5.66
C ALA A 151 8.58 -1.67 5.10
N ALA A 152 9.06 -2.93 5.19
CA ALA A 152 10.32 -3.37 4.60
C ALA A 152 10.35 -3.17 3.07
N TYR A 153 9.26 -3.50 2.37
CA TYR A 153 9.11 -3.20 0.94
C TYR A 153 9.25 -1.70 0.64
N GLY A 154 8.63 -0.85 1.46
CA GLY A 154 8.76 0.61 1.34
C GLY A 154 10.22 1.05 1.45
N TYR A 155 10.94 0.58 2.47
CA TYR A 155 12.37 0.85 2.63
C TYR A 155 13.20 0.39 1.42
N LEU A 156 13.02 -0.86 0.98
CA LEU A 156 13.75 -1.47 -0.13
C LEU A 156 13.47 -0.82 -1.51
N THR A 157 12.46 0.04 -1.61
CA THR A 157 12.07 0.70 -2.85
C THR A 157 12.21 2.23 -2.85
N ASP A 158 12.31 2.87 -1.68
CA ASP A 158 12.47 4.33 -1.58
C ASP A 158 13.93 4.77 -1.84
N GLY A 159 14.90 3.93 -1.46
CA GLY A 159 16.33 4.17 -1.71
C GLY A 159 16.91 5.38 -0.95
N CYS A 160 16.21 5.87 0.08
CA CYS A 160 16.60 7.00 0.92
C CYS A 160 16.43 6.67 2.42
N GLY A 161 16.78 7.62 3.29
CA GLY A 161 16.70 7.46 4.73
C GLY A 161 17.90 6.73 5.36
N PRO A 162 17.90 6.61 6.70
CA PRO A 162 18.94 5.89 7.43
C PRO A 162 18.90 4.39 7.12
N GLU A 163 20.04 3.73 7.31
CA GLU A 163 20.14 2.28 7.13
C GLU A 163 19.21 1.54 8.10
N VAL A 164 18.48 0.56 7.57
CA VAL A 164 17.71 -0.38 8.37
C VAL A 164 18.51 -1.67 8.47
N PRO A 165 18.78 -2.19 9.69
CA PRO A 165 19.54 -3.42 9.85
C PRO A 165 18.93 -4.58 9.08
N ARG A 166 19.76 -5.31 8.34
CA ARG A 166 19.34 -6.47 7.54
C ARG A 166 18.50 -7.48 8.33
N ALA A 167 18.90 -7.77 9.57
CA ALA A 167 18.18 -8.66 10.47
C ALA A 167 16.72 -8.25 10.71
N ARG A 168 16.42 -6.94 10.69
CA ARG A 168 15.05 -6.43 10.84
C ARG A 168 14.21 -6.70 9.59
N LEU A 169 14.81 -6.60 8.41
CA LEU A 169 14.16 -6.93 7.14
C LEU A 169 13.91 -8.44 7.03
N ASP A 170 14.88 -9.26 7.44
CA ASP A 170 14.73 -10.71 7.46
C ASP A 170 13.63 -11.13 8.44
N ALA A 171 13.55 -10.53 9.64
CA ALA A 171 12.47 -10.79 10.59
C ALA A 171 11.07 -10.42 10.03
N ALA A 172 10.97 -9.32 9.28
CA ALA A 172 9.74 -8.95 8.60
C ALA A 172 9.34 -9.97 7.51
N ALA A 173 10.33 -10.49 6.77
CA ALA A 173 10.12 -11.55 5.79
C ALA A 173 9.71 -12.88 6.45
N ASP A 174 10.39 -13.29 7.53
CA ASP A 174 10.10 -14.53 8.27
C ASP A 174 8.67 -14.54 8.85
N ARG A 175 8.25 -13.41 9.42
CA ARG A 175 6.87 -13.24 9.91
C ARG A 175 5.85 -13.43 8.79
N ALA A 176 6.12 -12.87 7.60
CA ALA A 176 5.24 -13.03 6.45
C ALA A 176 5.29 -14.44 5.84
N VAL A 177 6.43 -15.15 5.89
CA VAL A 177 6.54 -16.57 5.54
C VAL A 177 5.65 -17.40 6.48
N ALA A 178 5.70 -17.15 7.79
CA ALA A 178 4.87 -17.83 8.77
C ALA A 178 3.38 -17.57 8.55
N LEU A 179 2.98 -16.34 8.21
CA LEU A 179 1.60 -16.04 7.81
C LEU A 179 1.23 -16.78 6.52
N SER A 180 2.06 -16.72 5.48
CA SER A 180 1.80 -17.36 4.18
C SER A 180 1.55 -18.87 4.30
N ALA A 181 2.24 -19.52 5.24
CA ALA A 181 2.05 -20.94 5.55
C ALA A 181 0.67 -21.27 6.14
N ARG A 182 0.03 -20.30 6.81
CA ARG A 182 -1.32 -20.43 7.40
C ARG A 182 -2.43 -20.06 6.41
N LEU A 183 -2.11 -19.30 5.36
CA LEU A 183 -3.08 -18.90 4.36
C LEU A 183 -3.44 -20.06 3.42
N PRO A 184 -4.71 -20.21 3.03
CA PRO A 184 -5.12 -21.23 2.06
C PRO A 184 -4.40 -21.06 0.72
N ALA A 185 -4.08 -22.17 0.06
CA ALA A 185 -3.38 -22.18 -1.22
C ALA A 185 -4.30 -21.88 -2.41
N ASP A 186 -5.57 -22.23 -2.28
CA ASP A 186 -6.61 -22.20 -3.32
C ASP A 186 -7.38 -20.87 -3.39
N LEU A 187 -7.25 -19.99 -2.39
CA LEU A 187 -7.97 -18.72 -2.38
C LEU A 187 -7.18 -17.59 -3.07
N PRO A 188 -7.72 -16.96 -4.15
CA PRO A 188 -7.02 -15.91 -4.90
C PRO A 188 -6.59 -14.69 -4.07
N TRP A 189 -7.26 -14.40 -2.95
CA TRP A 189 -6.89 -13.27 -2.11
C TRP A 189 -5.58 -13.49 -1.34
N ALA A 190 -5.18 -14.74 -1.10
CA ALA A 190 -3.90 -15.08 -0.46
C ALA A 190 -2.71 -14.79 -1.37
N ALA A 191 -2.93 -14.66 -2.68
CA ALA A 191 -1.87 -14.35 -3.65
C ALA A 191 -1.25 -12.97 -3.40
N GLY A 192 -2.02 -11.96 -2.97
CA GLY A 192 -1.51 -10.60 -2.77
C GLY A 192 -0.33 -10.53 -1.79
N PRO A 193 -0.49 -10.99 -0.53
CA PRO A 193 0.62 -11.07 0.42
C PRO A 193 1.81 -11.89 -0.09
N ARG A 194 1.56 -13.01 -0.80
CA ARG A 194 2.63 -13.86 -1.34
C ARG A 194 3.42 -13.20 -2.47
N ASN A 195 2.75 -12.48 -3.37
CA ASN A 195 3.42 -11.73 -4.45
C ASN A 195 4.32 -10.63 -3.87
N LEU A 196 3.85 -9.91 -2.83
CA LEU A 196 4.69 -8.95 -2.09
C LEU A 196 5.89 -9.64 -1.43
N LEU A 197 5.66 -10.79 -0.79
CA LEU A 197 6.71 -11.54 -0.10
C LEU A 197 7.78 -12.04 -1.08
N VAL A 198 7.39 -12.52 -2.26
CA VAL A 198 8.36 -12.91 -3.30
C VAL A 198 9.25 -11.74 -3.70
N ASP A 199 8.68 -10.56 -3.97
CA ASP A 199 9.47 -9.38 -4.34
C ASP A 199 10.47 -9.00 -3.25
N VAL A 200 10.04 -8.96 -1.98
CA VAL A 200 10.93 -8.67 -0.86
C VAL A 200 12.01 -9.73 -0.70
N LEU A 201 11.67 -11.02 -0.76
CA LEU A 201 12.65 -12.11 -0.63
C LEU A 201 13.70 -12.07 -1.76
N VAL A 202 13.31 -11.70 -2.97
CA VAL A 202 14.23 -11.51 -4.11
C VAL A 202 15.19 -10.35 -3.86
N ARG A 203 14.69 -9.20 -3.38
CA ARG A 203 15.55 -8.05 -3.01
C ARG A 203 16.49 -8.35 -1.84
N LEU A 204 16.07 -9.27 -0.97
CA LEU A 204 16.86 -9.80 0.12
C LEU A 204 17.77 -10.97 -0.32
N GLU A 205 17.76 -11.37 -1.59
CA GLU A 205 18.53 -12.50 -2.14
C GLU A 205 18.25 -13.85 -1.45
N ARG A 206 17.06 -13.99 -0.86
CA ARG A 206 16.57 -15.24 -0.23
C ARG A 206 15.88 -16.13 -1.26
N TRP A 207 16.65 -16.55 -2.26
CA TRP A 207 16.16 -17.30 -3.42
C TRP A 207 15.39 -18.59 -3.09
N PRO A 208 15.85 -19.45 -2.14
CA PRO A 208 15.12 -20.67 -1.79
C PRO A 208 13.74 -20.37 -1.20
N ASP A 209 13.64 -19.38 -0.33
CA ASP A 209 12.37 -18.95 0.27
C ASP A 209 11.44 -18.35 -0.78
N ALA A 210 11.98 -17.52 -1.69
CA ALA A 210 11.21 -16.95 -2.79
C ALA A 210 10.62 -18.04 -3.69
N LEU A 211 11.39 -19.11 -3.97
CA LEU A 211 10.93 -20.25 -4.76
C LEU A 211 9.78 -20.99 -4.06
N GLU A 212 9.87 -21.20 -2.75
CA GLU A 212 8.79 -21.82 -1.97
C GLU A 212 7.51 -20.97 -1.99
N GLN A 213 7.64 -19.65 -1.84
CA GLN A 213 6.48 -18.76 -1.95
C GLN A 213 5.87 -18.73 -3.36
N LEU A 214 6.69 -18.82 -4.41
CA LEU A 214 6.21 -18.97 -5.79
C LEU A 214 5.43 -20.28 -6.00
N ARG A 215 5.87 -21.40 -5.41
CA ARG A 215 5.13 -22.67 -5.45
C ARG A 215 3.77 -22.53 -4.77
N ARG A 216 3.72 -21.92 -3.58
CA ARG A 216 2.47 -21.67 -2.83
C ARG A 216 1.53 -20.68 -3.50
N THR A 217 2.07 -19.75 -4.28
CA THR A 217 1.27 -18.77 -5.05
C THR A 217 0.61 -19.42 -6.26
N GLY A 218 1.24 -20.46 -6.83
CA GLY A 218 0.72 -21.14 -8.00
C GLY A 218 0.61 -20.20 -9.22
N PRO A 219 -0.55 -20.15 -9.89
CA PRO A 219 -0.75 -19.32 -11.09
C PRO A 219 -1.12 -17.86 -10.79
N TYR A 220 -1.36 -17.49 -9.53
CA TYR A 220 -1.98 -16.20 -9.20
C TYR A 220 -0.97 -15.04 -9.13
N ALA A 221 -0.86 -14.27 -10.21
CA ALA A 221 -0.18 -12.97 -10.21
C ALA A 221 -1.14 -11.84 -9.79
N THR A 222 -0.64 -10.84 -9.08
CA THR A 222 -1.39 -9.62 -8.71
C THR A 222 -0.75 -8.39 -9.34
N SER A 223 -1.48 -7.27 -9.49
CA SER A 223 -0.87 -6.03 -10.01
C SER A 223 0.24 -5.51 -9.08
N PHE A 224 -0.08 -5.29 -7.81
CA PHE A 224 0.90 -4.95 -6.78
C PHE A 224 1.65 -6.22 -6.30
N PRO A 225 2.98 -6.21 -6.12
CA PRO A 225 3.89 -5.06 -6.23
C PRO A 225 4.47 -4.83 -7.63
N TRP A 226 4.16 -5.67 -8.61
CA TRP A 226 4.84 -5.67 -9.92
C TRP A 226 4.55 -4.44 -10.78
N ASP A 227 3.41 -3.78 -10.56
CA ASP A 227 3.01 -2.51 -11.17
C ASP A 227 3.86 -1.30 -10.73
N ARG A 228 4.75 -1.49 -9.74
CA ARG A 228 5.62 -0.41 -9.23
C ARG A 228 6.86 -0.21 -10.09
N ASP A 229 7.36 -1.28 -10.71
CA ASP A 229 8.61 -1.27 -11.47
C ASP A 229 8.41 -1.52 -12.97
N ALA A 230 7.21 -1.91 -13.40
CA ALA A 230 6.91 -2.27 -14.78
C ALA A 230 5.48 -1.89 -15.20
N GLU A 231 5.32 -1.50 -16.47
CA GLU A 231 4.01 -1.24 -17.09
C GLU A 231 3.19 -2.53 -17.30
N ASP A 232 3.87 -3.68 -17.42
CA ASP A 232 3.26 -5.01 -17.47
C ASP A 232 3.56 -5.80 -16.18
N PRO A 233 2.63 -5.78 -15.19
CA PRO A 233 2.78 -6.51 -13.93
C PRO A 233 2.92 -8.02 -14.12
N LEU A 234 2.20 -8.60 -15.10
CA LEU A 234 2.23 -10.04 -15.34
C LEU A 234 3.57 -10.46 -15.94
N GLY A 235 4.05 -9.72 -16.95
CA GLY A 235 5.37 -9.93 -17.54
C GLY A 235 6.47 -9.85 -16.48
N ARG A 236 6.42 -8.87 -15.58
CA ARG A 236 7.38 -8.73 -14.48
C ARG A 236 7.33 -9.91 -13.51
N PHE A 237 6.15 -10.35 -13.08
CA PHE A 237 6.01 -11.54 -12.24
C PHE A 237 6.64 -12.78 -12.90
N LEU A 238 6.36 -13.00 -14.19
CA LEU A 238 6.89 -14.15 -14.93
C LEU A 238 8.42 -14.10 -15.06
N GLN A 239 8.98 -12.91 -15.28
CA GLN A 239 10.42 -12.69 -15.30
C GLN A 239 11.07 -13.05 -13.96
N VAL A 240 10.54 -12.53 -12.85
CA VAL A 240 11.04 -12.83 -11.50
C VAL A 240 10.94 -14.33 -11.21
N ARG A 241 9.81 -14.96 -11.57
CA ARG A 241 9.62 -16.40 -11.39
C ARG A 241 10.66 -17.24 -12.14
N ARG A 242 11.07 -16.83 -13.34
CA ARG A 242 12.14 -17.49 -14.10
C ARG A 242 13.48 -17.33 -13.41
N ALA A 243 13.85 -16.10 -13.07
CA ALA A 243 15.14 -15.80 -12.47
C ALA A 243 15.33 -16.42 -11.08
N VAL A 244 14.28 -16.51 -10.26
CA VAL A 244 14.33 -17.24 -8.98
C VAL A 244 14.64 -18.73 -9.20
N ARG A 245 14.04 -19.36 -10.22
CA ARG A 245 14.33 -20.77 -10.56
C ARG A 245 15.78 -20.94 -11.02
N GLU A 246 16.26 -20.04 -11.86
CA GLU A 246 17.64 -20.06 -12.35
C GLU A 246 18.65 -19.89 -11.19
N ALA A 247 18.43 -18.91 -10.29
CA ALA A 247 19.30 -18.67 -9.14
C ALA A 247 19.39 -19.87 -8.18
N VAL A 248 18.29 -20.58 -7.96
CA VAL A 248 18.27 -21.78 -7.12
C VAL A 248 19.00 -22.96 -7.78
N VAL A 249 18.93 -23.08 -9.11
CA VAL A 249 19.61 -24.15 -9.86
C VAL A 249 21.11 -23.89 -9.99
N SER A 250 21.51 -22.64 -10.26
CA SER A 250 22.92 -22.28 -10.48
C SER A 250 23.72 -22.19 -9.19
N GLY A 251 23.07 -21.97 -8.03
CA GLY A 251 23.74 -21.63 -6.78
C GLY A 251 24.43 -20.26 -6.80
N VAL A 252 24.24 -19.47 -7.86
CA VAL A 252 24.84 -18.14 -8.08
C VAL A 252 23.71 -17.10 -8.13
N PRO A 253 23.83 -15.95 -7.44
CA PRO A 253 22.83 -14.90 -7.46
C PRO A 253 22.50 -14.47 -8.90
N SER A 254 21.22 -14.50 -9.30
CA SER A 254 20.79 -14.03 -10.62
C SER A 254 20.88 -12.50 -10.68
N HIS A 255 21.50 -11.97 -11.74
CA HIS A 255 21.80 -10.53 -11.96
C HIS A 255 20.58 -9.62 -12.17
N LEU A 256 19.43 -9.90 -11.54
CA LEU A 256 18.22 -9.09 -11.66
C LEU A 256 18.38 -7.64 -11.18
N HIS A 257 19.40 -7.36 -10.34
CA HIS A 257 19.60 -6.06 -9.70
C HIS A 257 20.78 -5.23 -10.22
N GLU A 258 21.58 -5.74 -11.16
CA GLU A 258 22.87 -5.09 -11.51
C GLU A 258 22.76 -3.86 -12.44
N ARG A 259 21.56 -3.33 -12.71
CA ARG A 259 21.42 -2.10 -13.51
C ARG A 259 20.16 -1.31 -13.19
N ARG A 260 20.23 -0.46 -12.15
CA ARG A 260 19.67 0.92 -12.14
C ARG A 260 19.89 1.61 -10.79
N GLY A 261 20.74 2.64 -10.77
CA GLY A 261 20.40 3.85 -10.01
C GLY A 261 21.36 4.42 -8.97
N ARG A 262 22.68 4.16 -8.98
CA ARG A 262 23.62 5.12 -8.38
C ARG A 262 23.68 6.34 -9.31
N ARG A 263 22.81 7.32 -9.12
CA ARG A 263 22.99 8.64 -9.76
C ARG A 263 24.18 9.32 -9.07
N PRO A 264 25.18 9.85 -9.79
CA PRO A 264 26.19 10.71 -9.19
C PRO A 264 25.48 11.96 -8.64
N GLY A 265 25.77 12.32 -7.40
CA GLY A 265 25.29 13.57 -6.82
C GLY A 265 25.78 14.75 -7.64
N HIS A 266 24.86 15.68 -7.93
CA HIS A 266 25.24 17.05 -8.27
C HIS A 266 24.96 17.95 -7.06
N PRO A 267 25.84 18.92 -6.78
CA PRO A 267 25.85 19.62 -5.52
C PRO A 267 24.77 20.70 -5.46
N ARG A 268 24.27 20.92 -4.24
CA ARG A 268 23.57 22.15 -3.84
C ARG A 268 24.61 23.24 -3.55
N SER A 269 24.35 24.44 -4.04
CA SER A 269 24.77 25.73 -3.45
C SER A 269 23.89 26.82 -4.07
N GLU A 270 22.93 27.39 -3.34
CA GLU A 270 23.00 28.66 -2.56
C GLU A 270 22.34 29.81 -3.36
N GLN A 271 21.18 30.33 -2.94
CA GLN A 271 20.97 31.49 -2.04
C GLN A 271 21.30 32.88 -2.65
N GLY A 272 20.32 33.80 -2.54
CA GLY A 272 20.44 35.26 -2.74
C GLY A 272 19.85 35.73 -4.08
N GLY A 273 18.95 36.70 -4.19
CA GLY A 273 18.44 37.71 -3.27
C GLY A 273 17.31 38.52 -3.96
N ARG A 274 16.63 39.34 -3.16
CA ARG A 274 15.50 40.23 -3.53
C ARG A 274 15.89 41.36 -4.52
N LEU A 275 14.82 42.06 -4.97
CA LEU A 275 14.71 43.41 -5.59
C LEU A 275 14.70 43.41 -7.13
N GLY A 276 13.82 44.12 -7.84
CA GLY A 276 12.75 45.04 -7.46
C GLY A 276 11.80 45.26 -8.64
N HIS A 277 10.58 45.71 -8.34
CA HIS A 277 9.64 46.26 -9.30
C HIS A 277 10.13 47.62 -9.80
N GLY A 278 10.03 47.85 -11.11
CA GLY A 278 10.23 49.15 -11.74
C GLY A 278 9.61 49.14 -13.15
N ASP A 279 8.54 49.94 -13.28
CA ASP A 279 8.00 50.65 -14.46
C ASP A 279 7.87 49.92 -15.81
N HIS A 280 6.63 49.61 -16.21
CA HIS A 280 5.77 50.47 -17.06
C HIS A 280 4.41 49.80 -17.30
#